data_AF-A0A9P5NSJ5-F1
#
_entry.id   AF-A0A9P5NSJ5-F1
#
_cell.length_a   1.000
_cell.length_b   1.000
_cell.length_c   1.000
_cell.angle_alpha   90.00
_cell.angle_beta   90.00
_cell.angle_gamma   90.00
#
_symmetry.space_group_name_H-M   'P 1'
#
loop_
_entity.id
_entity.type
_entity.pdbx_description
1 polymer ?
#
loop_
_entity_poly.entity_id
_entity_poly.type
_entity_poly.pdbx_seq_one_letter_code
_entity_poly.pdbx_strand_id
1 'polypeptide(L)'
;MSNSYGFLHVVQAIHGDALMLEFDKGQSSVFMLVDGGPGQSYDRNGDDYSTTDNLFRLLTDLSNRSGQRRLEFIDTVVVTHDDEDHKNGMF
;
A
#
# COMPACT_ATOMS: atom_id res chain seq x y z
N MET A 1 -23.24 -7.95 15.93
CA MET A 1 -22.54 -6.84 15.26
C MET A 1 -21.25 -7.41 14.71
N SER A 2 -20.98 -7.29 13.40
CA SER A 2 -19.64 -7.65 12.90
C SER A 2 -18.67 -6.60 13.39
N ASN A 3 -17.58 -7.01 14.03
CA ASN A 3 -16.49 -6.09 14.32
C ASN A 3 -15.92 -5.59 12.99
N SER A 4 -15.86 -4.28 12.81
CA SER A 4 -15.13 -3.66 11.69
C SER A 4 -13.66 -3.60 12.09
N TYR A 5 -12.80 -4.15 11.24
CA TYR A 5 -11.36 -4.09 11.43
C TYR A 5 -10.74 -3.11 10.42
N GLY A 6 -9.62 -2.52 10.81
CA GLY A 6 -8.77 -1.70 9.96
C GLY A 6 -7.33 -2.15 10.10
N PHE A 7 -6.63 -2.22 8.97
CA PHE A 7 -5.22 -2.58 8.87
C PHE A 7 -4.44 -1.39 8.36
N LEU A 8 -3.34 -1.09 9.04
CA LEU A 8 -2.30 -0.20 8.54
C LEU A 8 -1.15 -1.05 8.05
N HIS A 9 -0.91 -1.02 6.75
CA HIS A 9 0.22 -1.67 6.10
C HIS A 9 1.32 -0.64 5.93
N VAL A 10 2.44 -0.82 6.64
CA VAL A 10 3.64 0.01 6.51
C VAL A 10 4.54 -0.62 5.46
N VAL A 11 4.71 0.04 4.32
CA VAL A 11 5.61 -0.43 3.26
C VAL A 11 7.03 -0.01 3.62
N GLN A 12 7.98 -0.95 3.62
CA GLN A 12 9.38 -0.64 3.88
C GLN A 12 10.04 -0.21 2.58
N ALA A 13 10.02 1.09 2.28
CA ALA A 13 10.84 1.67 1.23
C ALA A 13 12.26 1.98 1.78
N ILE A 14 13.26 1.97 0.90
CA ILE A 14 14.64 2.36 1.27
C ILE A 14 14.77 3.84 1.67
N HIS A 15 13.85 4.70 1.21
CA HIS A 15 13.68 6.12 1.55
C HIS A 15 12.24 6.52 1.19
N GLY A 16 11.81 7.71 1.62
CA GLY A 16 10.43 8.18 1.46
C GLY A 16 9.41 7.40 2.28
N ASP A 17 8.13 7.71 2.08
CA ASP A 17 7.01 7.11 2.81
C ASP A 17 6.03 6.40 1.87
N ALA A 18 5.50 5.26 2.31
CA ALA A 18 4.40 4.57 1.64
C ALA A 18 3.58 3.77 2.67
N LEU A 19 2.31 4.12 2.82
CA LEU A 19 1.39 3.49 3.77
C LEU A 19 0.07 3.14 3.08
N MET A 20 -0.45 1.94 3.32
CA MET A 20 -1.80 1.59 2.88
C MET A 20 -2.70 1.34 4.09
N LEU A 21 -3.81 2.06 4.13
CA LEU A 21 -4.92 1.81 5.04
C LEU A 21 -5.93 0.93 4.32
N GLU A 22 -6.29 -0.19 4.93
CA GLU A 22 -7.34 -1.10 4.49
C GLU A 22 -8.38 -1.18 5.59
N PHE A 23 -9.66 -1.00 5.26
CA PHE A 23 -10.73 -1.14 6.25
C PHE A 23 -12.02 -1.72 5.68
N ASP A 24 -12.75 -2.42 6.54
CA ASP A 24 -14.04 -3.01 6.21
C ASP A 24 -15.11 -1.95 5.92
N LYS A 25 -15.81 -2.11 4.80
CA LYS A 25 -17.04 -1.40 4.46
C LYS A 25 -18.15 -2.39 4.14
N GLY A 26 -18.55 -3.16 5.14
CA GLY A 26 -19.65 -4.13 5.05
C GLY A 26 -19.31 -5.30 4.14
N GLN A 27 -19.76 -5.26 2.89
CA GLN A 27 -19.47 -6.29 1.88
C GLN A 27 -18.35 -5.85 0.91
N SER A 28 -17.46 -4.96 1.29
CA SER A 28 -16.24 -4.63 0.52
C SER A 28 -15.14 -4.13 1.46
N SER A 29 -13.92 -4.02 0.96
CA SER A 29 -12.81 -3.31 1.61
C SER A 29 -12.60 -1.97 0.90
N VAL A 30 -12.15 -0.96 1.64
CA VAL A 30 -11.74 0.34 1.10
C VAL A 30 -10.26 0.50 1.34
N PHE A 31 -9.56 1.02 0.34
CA PHE A 31 -8.11 1.17 0.34
C PHE A 31 -7.72 2.63 0.17
N MET A 32 -6.97 3.17 1.12
CA MET A 32 -6.37 4.49 1.03
C MET A 32 -4.85 4.34 1.03
N LEU A 33 -4.20 4.93 0.03
CA LEU A 33 -2.75 5.04 -0.06
C LEU A 33 -2.34 6.42 0.48
N VAL A 34 -1.36 6.45 1.38
CA VAL A 34 -0.67 7.66 1.81
C VAL A 34 0.77 7.55 1.34
N ASP A 35 1.12 8.39 0.38
CA ASP A 35 2.36 8.36 -0.39
C ASP A 35 2.64 7.01 -1.09
N GLY A 36 3.49 7.07 -2.12
CA GLY A 36 3.84 5.94 -2.95
C GLY A 36 5.26 5.44 -2.73
N GLY A 37 6.07 6.15 -1.97
CA GLY A 37 7.50 5.88 -1.89
C GLY A 37 8.22 6.23 -3.20
N PRO A 38 9.51 5.86 -3.30
CA PRO A 38 10.31 5.99 -4.51
C PRO A 38 9.80 5.04 -5.60
N GLY A 39 10.14 5.30 -6.86
CA GLY A 39 9.67 4.50 -8.01
C GLY A 39 10.10 3.03 -8.01
N GLN A 40 11.12 2.67 -7.22
CA GLN A 40 11.68 1.33 -7.08
C GLN A 40 12.18 1.13 -5.65
N SER A 41 12.54 -0.11 -5.31
CA SER A 41 13.22 -0.47 -4.05
C SER A 41 12.30 -0.50 -2.82
N TYR A 42 11.34 -1.43 -2.85
CA TYR A 42 10.59 -1.83 -1.66
C TYR A 42 11.14 -3.15 -1.11
N ASP A 43 11.28 -3.24 0.21
CA ASP A 43 11.63 -4.47 0.91
C ASP A 43 10.39 -4.95 1.68
N ARG A 44 10.26 -6.26 1.81
CA ARG A 44 9.44 -6.84 2.88
C ARG A 44 10.17 -8.02 3.49
N ASN A 45 10.54 -7.89 4.77
CA ASN A 45 11.12 -8.98 5.56
C ASN A 45 12.38 -9.62 4.93
N GLY A 46 13.15 -8.87 4.13
CA GLY A 46 14.34 -9.37 3.42
C GLY A 46 14.04 -9.97 2.04
N ASP A 47 12.78 -10.00 1.61
CA ASP A 47 12.42 -10.21 0.22
C ASP A 47 12.56 -8.86 -0.50
N ASP A 48 13.61 -8.74 -1.31
CA ASP A 48 13.91 -7.55 -2.08
C ASP A 48 13.00 -7.49 -3.32
N TYR A 49 12.05 -6.55 -3.35
CA TYR A 49 11.26 -6.24 -4.54
C TYR A 49 12.02 -5.26 -5.47
N SER A 50 13.35 -5.34 -5.51
CA SER A 50 14.23 -4.38 -6.19
C SER A 50 14.02 -4.21 -7.69
N THR A 51 13.27 -5.07 -8.38
CA THR A 51 13.38 -5.11 -9.84
C THR A 51 12.11 -5.23 -10.70
N THR A 52 10.92 -5.55 -10.21
CA THR A 52 9.84 -5.89 -11.17
C THR A 52 8.40 -5.55 -10.85
N ASP A 53 8.05 -5.09 -9.65
CA ASP A 53 6.64 -4.95 -9.30
C ASP A 53 6.34 -3.53 -8.85
N ASN A 54 5.52 -2.83 -9.63
CA ASN A 54 4.94 -1.55 -9.22
C ASN A 54 4.39 -1.65 -7.80
N LEU A 55 4.45 -0.56 -7.03
CA LEU A 55 3.90 -0.48 -5.67
C LEU A 55 2.56 -1.22 -5.53
N PHE A 56 1.70 -1.08 -6.54
CA PHE A 56 0.39 -1.71 -6.61
C PHE A 56 0.41 -3.24 -6.43
N ARG A 57 1.39 -3.95 -7.00
CA ARG A 57 1.50 -5.41 -6.84
C ARG A 57 1.96 -5.80 -5.44
N LEU A 58 2.86 -5.03 -4.82
CA LEU A 58 3.21 -5.21 -3.40
C LEU A 58 1.99 -4.98 -2.50
N LEU A 59 1.25 -3.88 -2.71
CA LEU A 59 0.02 -3.58 -1.98
C LEU A 59 -1.04 -4.68 -2.18
N THR A 60 -1.13 -5.26 -3.38
CA THR A 60 -2.01 -6.39 -3.65
C THR A 60 -1.61 -7.64 -2.86
N ASP A 61 -0.32 -7.97 -2.75
CA ASP A 61 0.14 -9.08 -1.89
C ASP A 61 -0.13 -8.82 -0.40
N LEU A 62 0.05 -7.57 0.05
CA LEU A 62 -0.24 -7.18 1.43
C LEU A 62 -1.74 -7.33 1.78
N SER A 63 -2.63 -6.84 0.91
CA SER A 63 -4.08 -6.97 1.09
C SER A 63 -4.55 -8.43 1.08
N ASN A 64 -3.99 -9.29 0.23
CA ASN A 64 -4.35 -10.72 0.21
C ASN A 64 -4.06 -11.43 1.54
N ARG A 65 -3.10 -10.93 2.32
CA ARG A 65 -2.68 -11.54 3.59
C ARG A 65 -3.43 -11.00 4.81
N SER A 66 -4.10 -9.85 4.71
CA SER A 66 -4.98 -9.33 5.78
C SER A 66 -6.19 -10.25 6.03
N GLY A 67 -6.52 -11.09 5.04
CA GLY A 67 -7.66 -11.99 5.08
C GLY A 67 -9.01 -11.32 4.84
N GLN A 68 -9.04 -10.01 4.54
CA GLN A 68 -10.29 -9.34 4.20
C GLN A 68 -10.61 -9.55 2.73
N ARG A 69 -9.94 -8.85 1.81
CA ARG A 69 -10.16 -8.92 0.35
C ARG A 69 -8.93 -8.44 -0.42
N ARG A 70 -8.81 -8.93 -1.66
CA ARG A 70 -7.75 -8.50 -2.58
C ARG A 70 -7.95 -7.05 -3.02
N LEU A 71 -6.88 -6.27 -3.03
CA LEU A 71 -6.82 -4.94 -3.65
C LEU A 71 -7.09 -5.05 -5.16
N GLU A 72 -8.10 -4.33 -5.64
CA GLU A 72 -8.40 -4.18 -7.08
C GLU A 72 -8.27 -2.73 -7.53
N PHE A 73 -8.51 -1.77 -6.63
CA PHE A 73 -8.41 -0.34 -6.87
C PHE A 73 -8.07 0.38 -5.56
N ILE A 74 -7.41 1.54 -5.66
CA ILE A 74 -7.17 2.45 -4.55
C ILE A 74 -8.26 3.52 -4.58
N ASP A 75 -9.04 3.67 -3.51
CA ASP A 75 -10.15 4.62 -3.42
C ASP A 75 -9.68 6.06 -3.24
N THR A 76 -8.55 6.24 -2.55
CA THR A 76 -8.02 7.57 -2.22
C THR A 76 -6.51 7.51 -2.14
N VAL A 77 -5.87 8.52 -2.74
CA VAL A 77 -4.44 8.75 -2.62
C VAL A 77 -4.23 10.08 -1.91
N VAL A 78 -3.48 10.06 -0.82
CA VAL A 78 -3.01 11.25 -0.12
C VAL A 78 -1.52 11.37 -0.39
N VAL A 79 -1.11 12.49 -0.98
CA VAL A 79 0.31 12.82 -1.15
C VAL A 79 0.67 13.89 -0.12
N THR A 80 1.66 13.61 0.73
CA THR A 80 2.06 14.51 1.81
C THR A 80 2.77 15.76 1.28
N HIS A 81 3.63 15.59 0.27
CA HIS A 81 4.35 16.65 -0.44
C HIS A 81 4.90 16.14 -1.78
N ASP A 82 5.37 17.06 -2.63
CA ASP A 82 5.72 16.80 -4.04
C ASP A 82 7.17 16.33 -4.27
N ASP A 83 7.73 15.57 -3.32
CA ASP A 83 9.07 15.01 -3.45
C ASP A 83 9.02 13.65 -4.16
N GLU A 84 10.08 13.33 -4.91
CA GLU A 84 10.13 12.15 -5.78
C GLU A 84 9.93 10.84 -5.02
N ASP A 85 10.43 10.77 -3.81
CA ASP A 85 10.32 9.62 -2.91
C ASP A 85 8.96 9.51 -2.20
N HIS A 86 8.01 10.39 -2.51
CA HIS A 86 6.63 10.29 -2.04
C HIS A 86 5.62 10.00 -3.16
N LYS A 87 5.96 10.27 -4.43
CA LYS A 87 5.03 10.16 -5.56
C LYS A 87 5.43 9.16 -6.64
N ASN A 88 6.74 8.92 -6.83
CA ASN A 88 7.20 8.17 -8.00
C ASN A 88 6.77 6.71 -7.98
N GLY A 89 6.60 6.11 -6.80
CA GLY A 89 6.09 4.75 -6.67
C GLY A 89 4.66 4.52 -7.17
N MET A 90 3.90 5.60 -7.40
CA MET A 90 2.52 5.52 -7.90
C MET A 90 2.44 5.31 -9.42
N PHE A 91 3.55 5.49 -10.15
CA PHE A 91 3.61 5.47 -11.61
C PHE A 91 4.51 4.33 -12.13
#